data_AF-A0A6H3FBS7-F1
#
_entry.id   AF-A0A6H3FBS7-F1
#
_cell.length_a   1.000
_cell.length_b   1.000
_cell.length_c   1.000
_cell.angle_alpha   90.00
_cell.angle_beta   90.00
_cell.angle_gamma   90.00
#
_symmetry.space_group_name_H-M   'P 1'
#
loop_
_entity.id
_entity.type
_entity.pdbx_description
1 polymer ?
#
loop_
_entity_poly.entity_id
_entity_poly.type
_entity_poly.pdbx_seq_one_letter_code
_entity_poly.pdbx_strand_id
1 'polypeptide(L)'
;MDGLSPRTDLFYAPGPPRRHQQVEPGPPGHSGCGFHDLVQRQAPAAHRLHHPALLRPVHFCGLRGAVELCHGPGAVRLYHAHPAHPAHRQRHPHRPLHPLGLHPPRLRRAERQAPFSAFGNTGKRHHGILTMQPFSRPENTSPMRLIVHADDCGLTPAVSADIFACLAQGPLNSVSVIMGGSHATESLRRLAALPYTRVCLHLNLLEGRCSAPIPQVRPLVTADGVFRHSLGQLLIALACAVGSRKKALLCAIRTEFEAQIDAFTTAFPQWRQRGGLHLDGHLHVHTIPALATTMRGLLHERAPAYVRLPREPAHLPPLPAAQLLTGCARRALLALWSARFVSLLDQAGIAHNDFLCGLVSGGNLTATRAAKALAAIRRQSQTSPLVEIMCHPGGQKADDPCLRHSAFYHSPARHVEKTMLLDGSLSAVLRRYGQPCAFAAAKAS
;
A
#
# COMPACT_ATOMS: atom_id res chain seq x y z
N MET A 1 -18.91 -28.04 -57.33
CA MET A 1 -19.85 -29.17 -57.34
C MET A 1 -20.36 -29.31 -55.93
N ASP A 2 -21.29 -28.44 -55.53
CA ASP A 2 -22.76 -28.61 -55.67
C ASP A 2 -23.26 -29.29 -54.39
N GLY A 3 -24.22 -28.78 -53.63
CA GLY A 3 -25.09 -27.63 -53.76
C GLY A 3 -26.23 -27.79 -52.74
N LEU A 4 -26.74 -26.66 -52.26
CA LEU A 4 -28.16 -26.40 -51.99
C LEU A 4 -28.85 -27.02 -50.73
N SER A 5 -29.02 -26.12 -49.74
CA SER A 5 -30.20 -25.88 -48.88
C SER A 5 -31.54 -25.86 -49.69
N PRO A 6 -32.81 -25.81 -49.16
CA PRO A 6 -33.23 -25.07 -47.95
C PRO A 6 -34.54 -25.48 -47.20
N ARG A 7 -34.91 -24.63 -46.23
CA ARG A 7 -36.24 -24.33 -45.62
C ARG A 7 -36.51 -25.02 -44.26
N THR A 8 -37.02 -24.33 -43.22
CA THR A 8 -37.95 -23.20 -43.24
C THR A 8 -37.83 -22.35 -41.96
N ASP A 9 -37.97 -21.03 -42.14
CA ASP A 9 -38.10 -19.99 -41.12
C ASP A 9 -39.36 -20.12 -40.25
N LEU A 10 -39.30 -19.64 -39.01
CA LEU A 10 -40.41 -18.89 -38.40
C LEU A 10 -39.89 -17.94 -37.32
N PHE A 11 -39.89 -16.66 -37.70
CA PHE A 11 -39.82 -15.49 -36.84
C PHE A 11 -41.04 -15.44 -35.91
N TYR A 12 -40.83 -15.06 -34.64
CA TYR A 12 -41.85 -14.30 -33.91
C TYR A 12 -41.18 -13.20 -33.09
N ALA A 13 -41.44 -11.96 -33.53
CA ALA A 13 -41.09 -10.71 -32.88
C ALA A 13 -42.17 -10.36 -31.80
N PRO A 14 -41.94 -9.31 -30.97
CA PRO A 14 -42.53 -9.18 -29.65
C PRO A 14 -43.95 -8.59 -29.65
N GLY A 15 -44.76 -9.03 -28.68
CA GLY A 15 -46.11 -8.48 -28.43
C GLY A 15 -46.12 -7.09 -27.78
N PRO A 16 -47.25 -6.37 -27.86
CA PRO A 16 -47.34 -4.90 -27.79
C PRO A 16 -47.31 -4.31 -26.36
N PRO A 17 -47.06 -2.99 -26.24
CA PRO A 17 -46.90 -2.31 -24.95
C PRO A 17 -48.26 -2.03 -24.29
N ARG A 18 -48.38 -2.36 -23.00
CA ARG A 18 -49.48 -1.84 -22.17
C ARG A 18 -49.13 -0.44 -21.69
N ARG A 19 -49.99 0.51 -22.06
CA ARG A 19 -49.93 1.93 -21.71
C ARG A 19 -50.87 2.24 -20.55
N HIS A 20 -50.41 3.17 -19.72
CA HIS A 20 -51.12 4.05 -18.78
C HIS A 20 -51.65 3.46 -17.46
N GLN A 21 -50.93 3.76 -16.37
CA GLN A 21 -51.46 4.68 -15.35
C GLN A 21 -50.32 5.54 -14.79
N GLN A 22 -50.33 6.81 -15.21
CA GLN A 22 -49.59 7.90 -14.58
C GLN A 22 -50.31 8.25 -13.28
N VAL A 23 -49.57 8.35 -12.17
CA VAL A 23 -50.02 8.97 -10.94
C VAL A 23 -48.94 9.96 -10.53
N GLU A 24 -49.25 11.25 -10.64
CA GLU A 24 -48.53 12.45 -10.16
C GLU A 24 -49.55 13.62 -10.26
N PRO A 25 -49.44 14.72 -9.49
CA PRO A 25 -49.40 14.84 -8.03
C PRO A 25 -50.54 15.76 -7.51
N GLY A 26 -50.98 15.55 -6.27
CA GLY A 26 -52.00 16.38 -5.59
C GLY A 26 -51.40 17.46 -4.67
N PRO A 27 -52.08 18.59 -4.42
CA PRO A 27 -51.52 19.84 -3.91
C PRO A 27 -51.23 19.84 -2.39
N PRO A 28 -50.42 20.79 -1.89
CA PRO A 28 -50.03 20.83 -0.48
C PRO A 28 -51.12 21.46 0.39
N GLY A 29 -51.51 20.74 1.44
CA GLY A 29 -52.37 21.25 2.52
C GLY A 29 -51.54 21.93 3.60
N HIS A 30 -51.78 23.22 3.81
CA HIS A 30 -51.29 24.02 4.93
C HIS A 30 -52.11 23.79 6.20
N SER A 31 -51.40 23.64 7.32
CA SER A 31 -51.76 24.06 8.68
C SER A 31 -50.43 24.13 9.43
N GLY A 32 -49.93 25.21 10.02
CA GLY A 32 -50.48 26.47 10.51
C GLY A 32 -49.67 26.81 11.78
N CYS A 33 -49.41 28.10 12.02
CA CYS A 33 -48.51 28.71 13.02
C CYS A 33 -47.01 28.71 12.62
N GLY A 34 -46.35 29.81 12.27
CA GLY A 34 -46.66 31.24 12.38
C GLY A 34 -45.57 31.93 13.19
N PHE A 35 -44.76 32.80 12.56
CA PHE A 35 -44.44 34.17 13.02
C PHE A 35 -43.39 34.83 12.09
N HIS A 36 -43.89 35.81 11.33
CA HIS A 36 -43.30 37.09 10.88
C HIS A 36 -42.02 37.16 10.00
N ASP A 37 -42.25 37.40 8.69
CA ASP A 37 -42.00 38.64 7.91
C ASP A 37 -40.70 39.45 8.12
N LEU A 38 -39.88 39.63 7.07
CA LEU A 38 -39.91 40.70 6.03
C LEU A 38 -39.45 42.08 6.62
N VAL A 39 -38.62 42.94 6.02
CA VAL A 39 -38.20 43.17 4.64
C VAL A 39 -37.11 44.27 4.59
N GLN A 40 -36.32 44.27 3.51
CA GLN A 40 -35.72 45.42 2.80
C GLN A 40 -34.54 46.28 3.34
N ARG A 41 -33.49 46.23 2.50
CA ARG A 41 -32.88 47.32 1.68
C ARG A 41 -31.82 48.25 2.28
N GLN A 42 -30.90 48.52 1.35
CA GLN A 42 -30.06 49.70 1.13
C GLN A 42 -28.71 49.76 1.85
N ALA A 43 -27.67 49.52 1.05
CA ALA A 43 -26.37 50.19 1.18
C ALA A 43 -26.52 51.70 0.92
N PRO A 44 -25.57 52.53 1.37
CA PRO A 44 -24.48 52.88 0.45
C PRO A 44 -23.09 53.04 1.11
N ALA A 45 -22.11 53.21 0.23
CA ALA A 45 -20.66 53.21 0.41
C ALA A 45 -20.07 54.47 1.11
N ALA A 46 -18.86 54.35 1.67
CA ALA A 46 -17.67 55.13 1.26
C ALA A 46 -16.43 54.95 2.18
N HIS A 47 -15.28 54.64 1.54
CA HIS A 47 -13.89 55.09 1.77
C HIS A 47 -13.28 55.26 3.18
N ARG A 48 -12.16 54.54 3.46
CA ARG A 48 -10.77 55.08 3.44
C ARG A 48 -9.68 54.04 3.86
N LEU A 49 -8.70 53.90 2.96
CA LEU A 49 -7.24 53.70 3.07
C LEU A 49 -6.57 53.33 4.42
N HIS A 50 -5.78 52.22 4.44
CA HIS A 50 -4.30 52.16 4.60
C HIS A 50 -3.80 50.72 4.99
N HIS A 51 -2.74 50.25 4.33
CA HIS A 51 -1.94 49.02 4.55
C HIS A 51 -1.03 49.12 5.81
N PRO A 52 -0.25 48.09 6.25
CA PRO A 52 -0.22 46.65 5.97
C PRO A 52 -0.09 45.73 7.23
N ALA A 53 -0.08 44.41 7.00
CA ALA A 53 0.44 43.33 7.85
C ALA A 53 -0.27 43.00 9.17
N LEU A 54 -0.80 41.77 9.27
CA LEU A 54 -0.37 40.78 10.27
C LEU A 54 -1.05 39.42 10.03
N LEU A 55 -0.23 38.39 10.16
CA LEU A 55 -0.47 36.95 10.10
C LEU A 55 -1.86 36.53 10.62
N ARG A 56 -2.66 35.87 9.75
CA ARG A 56 -3.81 35.08 10.22
C ARG A 56 -3.35 33.69 10.66
N PRO A 57 -3.71 33.20 11.85
CA PRO A 57 -3.41 31.85 12.27
C PRO A 57 -4.23 30.83 11.47
N VAL A 58 -3.54 29.81 10.95
CA VAL A 58 -4.16 28.58 10.44
C VAL A 58 -4.77 27.86 11.64
N HIS A 59 -6.10 27.81 11.70
CA HIS A 59 -6.83 27.06 12.71
C HIS A 59 -6.57 25.56 12.55
N PHE A 60 -5.90 24.97 13.54
CA PHE A 60 -5.91 23.54 13.82
C PHE A 60 -7.31 23.16 14.35
N CYS A 61 -8.04 22.34 13.60
CA CYS A 61 -9.26 21.70 14.11
C CYS A 61 -8.90 20.30 14.61
N GLY A 62 -9.00 20.08 15.92
CA GLY A 62 -8.82 18.76 16.52
C GLY A 62 -8.19 18.77 17.91
N LEU A 63 -8.70 19.59 18.83
CA LEU A 63 -8.48 19.47 20.28
C LEU A 63 -9.39 20.45 21.02
N ARG A 64 -10.62 20.04 21.30
CA ARG A 64 -11.33 20.47 22.52
C ARG A 64 -12.09 19.27 23.07
N GLY A 65 -11.68 18.85 24.26
CA GLY A 65 -12.37 17.85 25.05
C GLY A 65 -13.72 18.39 25.53
N ALA A 66 -14.72 17.51 25.51
CA ALA A 66 -15.84 17.57 26.41
C ALA A 66 -15.67 16.37 27.36
N VAL A 67 -15.29 16.67 28.59
CA VAL A 67 -15.51 15.80 29.74
C VAL A 67 -16.96 16.06 30.14
N GLU A 68 -17.87 15.16 29.79
CA GLU A 68 -19.18 15.09 30.42
C GLU A 68 -19.23 13.83 31.28
N LEU A 69 -19.14 14.06 32.58
CA LEU A 69 -19.43 13.12 33.65
C LEU A 69 -20.95 12.90 33.70
N CYS A 70 -21.42 11.75 33.25
CA CYS A 70 -22.74 11.26 33.64
C CYS A 70 -22.59 10.34 34.86
N HIS A 71 -23.00 10.87 36.02
CA HIS A 71 -23.39 10.08 37.19
C HIS A 71 -24.79 9.50 36.95
N GLY A 72 -24.98 8.21 37.28
CA GLY A 72 -26.30 7.59 37.36
C GLY A 72 -26.19 6.10 37.77
N PRO A 73 -26.88 5.65 38.84
CA PRO A 73 -26.48 4.49 39.62
C PRO A 73 -27.11 3.18 39.15
N GLY A 74 -26.52 2.04 39.51
CA GLY A 74 -27.29 0.79 39.55
C GLY A 74 -26.50 -0.51 39.39
N ALA A 75 -26.47 -1.27 40.49
CA ALA A 75 -26.32 -2.73 40.57
C ALA A 75 -24.95 -3.35 40.21
N VAL A 76 -24.11 -3.38 41.25
CA VAL A 76 -23.08 -4.40 41.47
C VAL A 76 -23.75 -5.78 41.51
N ARG A 77 -23.48 -6.64 40.51
CA ARG A 77 -23.66 -8.09 40.65
C ARG A 77 -22.29 -8.75 40.76
N LEU A 78 -21.99 -9.19 41.98
CA LEU A 78 -20.89 -10.07 42.34
C LEU A 78 -21.05 -11.40 41.59
N TYR A 79 -20.06 -11.80 40.80
CA TYR A 79 -19.86 -13.20 40.44
C TYR A 79 -18.51 -13.65 40.97
N HIS A 80 -18.57 -14.56 41.93
CA HIS A 80 -17.43 -15.30 42.46
C HIS A 80 -16.76 -16.12 41.36
N ALA A 81 -15.43 -16.05 41.31
CA ALA A 81 -14.58 -17.04 40.70
C ALA A 81 -14.13 -18.03 41.77
N HIS A 82 -14.18 -19.35 41.51
CA HIS A 82 -13.05 -20.31 41.56
C HIS A 82 -13.49 -21.77 41.28
N PRO A 83 -12.58 -22.75 41.08
CA PRO A 83 -12.60 -23.64 39.90
C PRO A 83 -12.73 -25.13 40.26
N ALA A 84 -12.90 -26.00 39.25
CA ALA A 84 -12.49 -27.40 39.36
C ALA A 84 -12.21 -28.01 37.98
N HIS A 85 -10.97 -28.48 37.83
CA HIS A 85 -10.50 -29.45 36.84
C HIS A 85 -11.00 -30.86 37.23
N PRO A 86 -11.15 -31.81 36.29
CA PRO A 86 -10.08 -32.79 36.01
C PRO A 86 -9.92 -33.09 34.51
N ALA A 87 -8.71 -33.08 33.96
CA ALA A 87 -7.86 -34.24 33.74
C ALA A 87 -8.49 -35.31 32.84
N HIS A 88 -8.14 -35.30 31.55
CA HIS A 88 -8.02 -36.53 30.77
C HIS A 88 -6.78 -36.46 29.88
N ARG A 89 -5.77 -37.25 30.27
CA ARG A 89 -4.64 -37.64 29.43
C ARG A 89 -5.15 -38.57 28.34
N GLN A 90 -4.79 -38.29 27.09
CA GLN A 90 -4.49 -39.35 26.13
C GLN A 90 -3.16 -39.03 25.45
N ARG A 91 -2.19 -39.92 25.66
CA ARG A 91 -0.92 -40.02 24.94
C ARG A 91 -1.17 -40.91 23.72
N HIS A 92 -0.52 -40.63 22.59
CA HIS A 92 0.02 -41.59 21.60
C HIS A 92 0.70 -40.81 20.44
N PRO A 93 1.60 -41.41 19.63
CA PRO A 93 3.05 -41.18 19.76
C PRO A 93 3.72 -40.52 18.54
N HIS A 94 5.01 -40.23 18.72
CA HIS A 94 6.01 -39.70 17.79
C HIS A 94 5.96 -40.19 16.33
N ARG A 95 6.13 -39.24 15.39
CA ARG A 95 7.10 -39.34 14.28
C ARG A 95 7.40 -37.95 13.66
N PRO A 96 8.67 -37.51 13.58
CA PRO A 96 9.02 -36.31 12.81
C PRO A 96 9.19 -36.69 11.33
N LEU A 97 8.39 -36.08 10.45
CA LEU A 97 8.61 -36.10 9.01
C LEU A 97 9.51 -34.92 8.65
N HIS A 98 10.74 -35.23 8.22
CA HIS A 98 11.61 -34.30 7.50
C HIS A 98 10.94 -33.86 6.19
N PRO A 99 10.91 -32.57 5.84
CA PRO A 99 10.71 -32.16 4.45
C PRO A 99 12.06 -32.13 3.74
N LEU A 100 12.17 -33.00 2.74
CA LEU A 100 13.15 -32.97 1.68
C LEU A 100 13.34 -31.54 1.13
N GLY A 101 14.60 -31.16 0.97
CA GLY A 101 15.00 -29.87 0.45
C GLY A 101 14.52 -29.65 -0.98
N LEU A 102 13.73 -28.59 -1.17
CA LEU A 102 13.55 -27.94 -2.45
C LEU A 102 13.96 -26.47 -2.26
N HIS A 103 15.20 -26.17 -2.61
CA HIS A 103 15.69 -24.80 -2.68
C HIS A 103 15.01 -24.09 -3.87
N PRO A 104 14.37 -22.93 -3.69
CA PRO A 104 13.97 -22.10 -4.82
C PRO A 104 15.22 -21.54 -5.54
N PRO A 105 15.12 -21.18 -6.83
CA PRO A 105 16.26 -20.68 -7.60
C PRO A 105 16.78 -19.38 -6.96
N ARG A 106 17.99 -19.46 -6.40
CA ARG A 106 18.71 -18.32 -5.83
C ARG A 106 18.93 -17.27 -6.91
N LEU A 107 18.38 -16.07 -6.73
CA LEU A 107 18.94 -14.87 -7.33
C LEU A 107 20.36 -14.71 -6.73
N ARG A 108 21.39 -15.13 -7.47
CA ARG A 108 22.78 -15.06 -7.03
C ARG A 108 23.16 -13.61 -6.75
N ARG A 109 23.45 -13.31 -5.49
CA ARG A 109 24.19 -12.12 -5.08
C ARG A 109 25.61 -12.25 -5.64
N ALA A 110 26.08 -11.26 -6.40
CA ALA A 110 27.49 -11.17 -6.76
C ALA A 110 28.33 -11.07 -5.47
N GLU A 111 29.25 -12.00 -5.29
CA GLU A 111 30.20 -12.02 -4.18
C GLU A 111 30.98 -10.70 -4.13
N ARG A 112 31.09 -10.14 -2.93
CA ARG A 112 32.00 -9.01 -2.67
C ARG A 112 33.43 -9.54 -2.71
N GLN A 113 34.21 -9.15 -3.71
CA GLN A 113 35.66 -9.34 -3.67
C GLN A 113 36.25 -8.51 -2.53
N ALA A 114 37.05 -9.15 -1.68
CA ALA A 114 37.86 -8.49 -0.66
C ALA A 114 38.95 -7.63 -1.32
N PRO A 115 39.36 -6.50 -0.70
CA PRO A 115 40.38 -5.65 -1.28
C PRO A 115 41.76 -6.33 -1.24
N PHE A 116 42.42 -6.32 -2.40
CA PHE A 116 43.81 -6.72 -2.58
C PHE A 116 44.73 -5.91 -1.65
N SER A 117 45.57 -6.61 -0.91
CA SER A 117 46.76 -6.08 -0.23
C SER A 117 47.83 -5.74 -1.26
N ALA A 118 48.20 -4.47 -1.37
CA ALA A 118 49.32 -4.05 -2.21
C ALA A 118 50.61 -3.98 -1.38
N PHE A 119 51.57 -4.80 -1.81
CA PHE A 119 52.97 -4.82 -1.42
C PHE A 119 53.64 -3.44 -1.57
N GLY A 120 54.59 -3.17 -0.67
CA GLY A 120 55.48 -2.01 -0.78
C GLY A 120 56.51 -2.17 -1.91
N ASN A 121 56.91 -1.04 -2.48
CA ASN A 121 58.30 -0.88 -2.90
C ASN A 121 58.71 0.60 -2.89
N THR A 122 59.97 0.78 -2.50
CA THR A 122 60.73 2.02 -2.35
C THR A 122 61.15 2.60 -3.71
N GLY A 123 61.26 3.94 -3.81
CA GLY A 123 62.23 4.55 -4.73
C GLY A 123 61.82 5.83 -5.45
N LYS A 124 62.57 6.89 -5.13
CA LYS A 124 62.95 8.07 -5.94
C LYS A 124 61.89 9.13 -6.28
N ARG A 125 62.10 10.31 -5.67
CA ARG A 125 61.39 11.57 -5.93
C ARG A 125 61.92 12.20 -7.23
N HIS A 126 61.05 12.42 -8.20
CA HIS A 126 61.26 13.41 -9.26
C HIS A 126 60.13 14.44 -9.17
N HIS A 127 60.49 15.71 -8.99
CA HIS A 127 59.56 16.84 -9.04
C HIS A 127 59.23 17.15 -10.50
N GLY A 128 58.19 16.51 -11.02
CA GLY A 128 57.53 16.89 -12.26
C GLY A 128 56.14 17.43 -11.93
N ILE A 129 55.83 18.65 -12.38
CA ILE A 129 54.50 19.25 -12.30
C ILE A 129 53.56 18.40 -13.17
N LEU A 130 52.88 17.44 -12.55
CA LEU A 130 51.80 16.66 -13.15
C LEU A 130 50.56 17.55 -13.16
N THR A 131 50.17 17.98 -14.36
CA THR A 131 48.86 18.57 -14.62
C THR A 131 47.80 17.56 -14.17
N MET A 132 47.14 17.83 -13.04
CA MET A 132 46.05 17.01 -12.54
C MET A 132 44.88 17.12 -13.51
N GLN A 133 44.80 16.20 -14.47
CA GLN A 133 43.51 15.91 -15.08
C GLN A 133 42.61 15.36 -13.97
N PRO A 134 41.39 15.90 -13.78
CA PRO A 134 40.48 15.35 -12.80
C PRO A 134 40.22 13.89 -13.19
N PHE A 135 40.68 12.98 -12.32
CA PHE A 135 40.37 11.57 -12.41
C PHE A 135 38.88 11.43 -12.10
N SER A 136 38.04 11.70 -13.10
CA SER A 136 36.63 11.36 -13.06
C SER A 136 36.58 9.85 -12.92
N ARG A 137 36.37 9.35 -11.70
CA ARG A 137 35.97 7.94 -11.51
C ARG A 137 34.84 7.71 -12.51
N PRO A 138 34.92 6.69 -13.39
CA PRO A 138 33.78 6.37 -14.23
C PRO A 138 32.59 6.23 -13.29
N GLU A 139 31.54 7.05 -13.50
CA GLU A 139 30.30 6.86 -12.76
C GLU A 139 29.97 5.38 -12.91
N ASN A 140 29.81 4.68 -11.79
CA ASN A 140 29.38 3.29 -11.81
C ASN A 140 27.93 3.30 -12.34
N THR A 141 27.77 3.30 -13.66
CA THR A 141 26.50 3.38 -14.38
C THR A 141 25.85 2.00 -14.49
N SER A 142 26.13 1.10 -13.55
CA SER A 142 25.49 -0.22 -13.52
C SER A 142 23.97 -0.03 -13.55
N PRO A 143 23.27 -0.62 -14.53
CA PRO A 143 21.84 -0.38 -14.71
C PRO A 143 21.08 -0.88 -13.48
N MET A 144 20.11 -0.07 -13.03
CA MET A 144 19.21 -0.46 -11.95
C MET A 144 18.26 -1.56 -12.43
N ARG A 145 17.90 -2.48 -11.53
CA ARG A 145 16.81 -3.43 -11.75
C ARG A 145 15.53 -2.80 -11.24
N LEU A 146 14.56 -2.58 -12.12
CA LEU A 146 13.39 -1.76 -11.80
C LEU A 146 12.14 -2.63 -11.62
N ILE A 147 11.41 -2.40 -10.54
CA ILE A 147 10.07 -2.93 -10.33
C ILE A 147 9.13 -1.74 -10.39
N VAL A 148 8.22 -1.69 -11.36
CA VAL A 148 7.22 -0.64 -11.44
C VAL A 148 5.91 -1.21 -10.90
N HIS A 149 5.49 -0.69 -9.75
CA HIS A 149 4.52 -1.32 -8.90
C HIS A 149 3.30 -0.43 -8.65
N ALA A 150 2.11 -1.00 -8.74
CA ALA A 150 0.88 -0.34 -8.33
C ALA A 150 0.33 -0.91 -7.02
N ASP A 151 0.12 -0.04 -6.03
CA ASP A 151 -0.52 -0.39 -4.76
C ASP A 151 -2.07 -0.34 -4.87
N ASP A 152 -2.76 -0.88 -3.88
CA ASP A 152 -4.22 -0.82 -3.67
C ASP A 152 -5.11 -1.61 -4.67
N CYS A 153 -4.56 -2.57 -5.42
CA CYS A 153 -5.40 -3.37 -6.32
C CYS A 153 -6.43 -4.20 -5.52
N GLY A 154 -7.62 -4.36 -6.07
CA GLY A 154 -8.71 -5.07 -5.40
C GLY A 154 -9.47 -4.26 -4.36
N LEU A 155 -8.98 -3.06 -3.99
CA LEU A 155 -9.66 -2.23 -3.00
C LEU A 155 -11.08 -1.88 -3.43
N THR A 156 -11.22 -1.27 -4.62
CA THR A 156 -12.50 -1.02 -5.27
C THR A 156 -12.45 -1.32 -6.77
N PRO A 157 -13.60 -1.49 -7.45
CA PRO A 157 -13.62 -1.74 -8.89
C PRO A 157 -12.96 -0.64 -9.71
N ALA A 158 -13.14 0.64 -9.31
CA ALA A 158 -12.58 1.78 -10.02
C ALA A 158 -11.04 1.80 -9.97
N VAL A 159 -10.47 1.67 -8.77
CA VAL A 159 -9.02 1.60 -8.56
C VAL A 159 -8.43 0.41 -9.33
N SER A 160 -9.08 -0.75 -9.23
CA SER A 160 -8.61 -1.96 -9.92
C SER A 160 -8.65 -1.79 -11.45
N ALA A 161 -9.72 -1.22 -12.01
CA ALA A 161 -9.84 -0.98 -13.45
C ALA A 161 -8.71 -0.08 -13.98
N ASP A 162 -8.36 0.97 -13.25
CA ASP A 162 -7.26 1.87 -13.61
C ASP A 162 -5.90 1.17 -13.54
N ILE A 163 -5.65 0.36 -12.51
CA ILE A 163 -4.44 -0.45 -12.39
C ILE A 163 -4.33 -1.43 -13.57
N PHE A 164 -5.42 -2.11 -13.94
CA PHE A 164 -5.41 -3.03 -15.09
C PHE A 164 -5.18 -2.31 -16.42
N ALA A 165 -5.68 -1.09 -16.60
CA ALA A 165 -5.36 -0.27 -17.78
C ALA A 165 -3.85 0.04 -17.83
N CYS A 166 -3.26 0.42 -16.69
CA CYS A 166 -1.83 0.68 -16.59
C CYS A 166 -0.96 -0.59 -16.72
N LEU A 167 -1.45 -1.77 -16.33
CA LEU A 167 -0.79 -3.06 -16.58
C LEU A 167 -0.80 -3.42 -18.07
N ALA A 168 -1.88 -3.11 -18.77
CA ALA A 168 -2.03 -3.43 -20.19
C ALA A 168 -1.23 -2.49 -21.11
N GLN A 169 -1.15 -1.20 -20.77
CA GLN A 169 -0.64 -0.16 -21.66
C GLN A 169 0.61 0.56 -21.12
N GLY A 170 0.86 0.47 -19.81
CA GLY A 170 1.94 1.18 -19.12
C GLY A 170 3.10 0.27 -18.73
N PRO A 171 4.10 0.82 -18.03
CA PRO A 171 5.31 0.10 -17.64
C PRO A 171 5.14 -0.78 -16.39
N LEU A 172 3.92 -0.94 -15.86
CA LEU A 172 3.69 -1.72 -14.65
C LEU A 172 4.06 -3.19 -14.88
N ASN A 173 4.89 -3.75 -14.00
CA ASN A 173 5.24 -5.18 -14.00
C ASN A 173 4.91 -5.86 -12.66
N SER A 174 4.27 -5.13 -11.74
CA SER A 174 4.10 -5.54 -10.36
C SER A 174 2.87 -4.86 -9.75
N VAL A 175 2.16 -5.56 -8.87
CA VAL A 175 0.96 -5.06 -8.20
C VAL A 175 0.78 -5.71 -6.83
N SER A 176 0.20 -4.99 -5.88
CA SER A 176 -0.20 -5.54 -4.58
C SER A 176 -1.71 -5.46 -4.37
N VAL A 177 -2.28 -6.50 -3.75
CA VAL A 177 -3.73 -6.66 -3.60
C VAL A 177 -4.16 -6.51 -2.14
N ILE A 178 -5.18 -5.67 -1.89
CA ILE A 178 -5.84 -5.55 -0.59
C ILE A 178 -6.98 -6.57 -0.51
N MET A 179 -6.83 -7.61 0.32
CA MET A 179 -7.83 -8.68 0.44
C MET A 179 -9.17 -8.23 1.01
N GLY A 180 -9.17 -7.18 1.84
CA GLY A 180 -10.37 -6.60 2.44
C GLY A 180 -11.21 -5.72 1.50
N GLY A 181 -10.77 -5.56 0.24
CA GLY A 181 -11.43 -4.73 -0.76
C GLY A 181 -12.61 -5.40 -1.45
N SER A 182 -13.54 -4.60 -1.96
CA SER A 182 -14.76 -5.09 -2.64
C SER A 182 -14.48 -5.78 -3.98
N HIS A 183 -13.27 -5.61 -4.54
CA HIS A 183 -12.87 -6.16 -5.82
C HIS A 183 -11.69 -7.13 -5.74
N ALA A 184 -11.29 -7.57 -4.53
CA ALA A 184 -10.09 -8.39 -4.32
C ALA A 184 -10.14 -9.72 -5.08
N THR A 185 -11.23 -10.48 -4.94
CA THR A 185 -11.40 -11.78 -5.60
C THR A 185 -11.35 -11.67 -7.13
N GLU A 186 -12.07 -10.69 -7.70
CA GLU A 186 -12.09 -10.47 -9.14
C GLU A 186 -10.72 -9.99 -9.66
N SER A 187 -10.04 -9.11 -8.92
CA SER A 187 -8.68 -8.69 -9.25
C SER A 187 -7.72 -9.87 -9.28
N LEU A 188 -7.74 -10.77 -8.29
CA LEU A 188 -6.88 -11.96 -8.29
C LEU A 188 -7.19 -12.89 -9.47
N ARG A 189 -8.47 -13.09 -9.80
CA ARG A 189 -8.89 -13.88 -10.97
C ARG A 189 -8.32 -13.31 -12.26
N ARG A 190 -8.35 -11.99 -12.44
CA ARG A 190 -7.78 -11.31 -13.62
C ARG A 190 -6.26 -11.36 -13.63
N LEU A 191 -5.60 -11.19 -12.49
CA LEU A 191 -4.14 -11.27 -12.35
C LEU A 191 -3.59 -12.68 -12.63
N ALA A 192 -4.41 -13.73 -12.42
CA ALA A 192 -4.04 -15.09 -12.77
C ALA A 192 -3.76 -15.25 -14.28
N ALA A 193 -4.46 -14.48 -15.13
CA ALA A 193 -4.25 -14.45 -16.58
C ALA A 193 -3.06 -13.60 -17.04
N LEU A 194 -2.34 -12.93 -16.12
CA LEU A 194 -1.18 -12.10 -16.41
C LEU A 194 0.11 -12.74 -15.85
N PRO A 195 0.69 -13.76 -16.52
CA PRO A 195 1.79 -14.56 -15.98
C PRO A 195 3.09 -13.78 -15.77
N TYR A 196 3.25 -12.64 -16.45
CA TYR A 196 4.44 -11.81 -16.38
C TYR A 196 4.38 -10.67 -15.35
N THR A 197 3.28 -10.61 -14.58
CA THR A 197 3.08 -9.62 -13.52
C THR A 197 3.39 -10.24 -12.17
N ARG A 198 4.28 -9.61 -11.40
CA ARG A 198 4.47 -9.94 -9.98
C ARG A 198 3.22 -9.52 -9.21
N VAL A 199 2.66 -10.44 -8.44
CA VAL A 199 1.51 -10.18 -7.57
C VAL A 199 1.96 -10.32 -6.12
N CYS A 200 1.68 -9.30 -5.31
CA CYS A 200 1.97 -9.24 -3.89
C CYS A 200 0.66 -9.19 -3.08
N LEU A 201 0.70 -9.68 -1.84
CA LEU A 201 -0.30 -9.36 -0.84
C LEU A 201 0.05 -8.01 -0.18
N HIS A 202 -0.90 -7.09 -0.22
CA HIS A 202 -0.80 -5.78 0.43
C HIS A 202 -1.35 -5.86 1.86
N LEU A 203 -0.47 -6.15 2.83
CA LEU A 203 -0.89 -6.27 4.23
C LEU A 203 -1.55 -4.99 4.70
N ASN A 204 -2.75 -5.10 5.25
CA ASN A 204 -3.60 -3.95 5.53
C ASN A 204 -4.25 -4.04 6.92
N LEU A 205 -4.41 -2.90 7.58
CA LEU A 205 -5.09 -2.78 8.88
C LEU A 205 -6.02 -1.56 8.93
N LEU A 206 -6.22 -0.88 7.80
CA LEU A 206 -6.72 0.49 7.76
C LEU A 206 -7.90 0.67 6.80
N GLU A 207 -7.94 -0.08 5.69
CA GLU A 207 -8.93 0.09 4.63
C GLU A 207 -9.82 -1.15 4.44
N GLY A 208 -11.10 -0.96 4.13
CA GLY A 208 -11.99 -2.07 3.83
C GLY A 208 -12.30 -2.99 5.02
N ARG A 209 -12.66 -4.23 4.70
CA ARG A 209 -13.12 -5.24 5.66
C ARG A 209 -11.96 -6.13 6.14
N CYS A 210 -12.02 -6.65 7.37
CA CYS A 210 -11.07 -7.65 7.83
C CYS A 210 -11.27 -9.00 7.12
N SER A 211 -10.18 -9.75 7.01
CA SER A 211 -10.21 -11.13 6.51
C SER A 211 -10.48 -12.13 7.63
N ALA A 212 -10.08 -11.82 8.87
CA ALA A 212 -10.31 -12.67 10.02
C ALA A 212 -11.77 -12.63 10.53
N PRO A 213 -12.22 -13.67 11.26
CA PRO A 213 -13.49 -13.63 11.97
C PRO A 213 -13.55 -12.44 12.94
N ILE A 214 -14.58 -11.60 12.80
CA ILE A 214 -14.76 -10.35 13.56
C ILE A 214 -14.52 -10.52 15.07
N PRO A 215 -15.01 -11.58 15.76
CA PRO A 215 -14.78 -11.74 17.20
C PRO A 215 -13.29 -11.78 17.61
N GLN A 216 -12.41 -12.27 16.73
CA GLN A 216 -10.98 -12.41 17.02
C GLN A 216 -10.20 -11.11 16.78
N VAL A 217 -10.78 -10.19 16.01
CA VAL A 217 -10.13 -8.93 15.60
C VAL A 217 -10.90 -7.68 16.02
N ARG A 218 -11.85 -7.80 16.96
CA ARG A 218 -12.64 -6.69 17.53
C ARG A 218 -11.82 -5.42 17.86
N PRO A 219 -10.58 -5.48 18.38
CA PRO A 219 -9.77 -4.27 18.63
C PRO A 219 -9.46 -3.43 17.37
N LEU A 220 -9.54 -4.03 16.18
CA LEU A 220 -9.14 -3.44 14.90
C LEU A 220 -10.30 -3.00 14.02
N VAL A 221 -11.51 -3.53 14.24
CA VAL A 221 -12.63 -3.41 13.29
C VAL A 221 -13.93 -3.03 13.95
N THR A 222 -14.85 -2.36 13.26
CA THR A 222 -16.21 -2.04 13.72
C THR A 222 -17.06 -3.29 13.97
N ALA A 223 -18.32 -3.12 14.37
CA ALA A 223 -19.26 -4.23 14.50
C ALA A 223 -19.43 -5.00 13.18
N ASP A 224 -19.37 -4.28 12.05
CA ASP A 224 -19.55 -4.81 10.70
C ASP A 224 -18.27 -5.38 10.07
N GLY A 225 -17.15 -5.37 10.81
CA GLY A 225 -15.86 -5.90 10.33
C GLY A 225 -15.06 -4.94 9.45
N VAL A 226 -15.38 -3.64 9.44
CA VAL A 226 -14.60 -2.62 8.72
C VAL A 226 -13.48 -2.09 9.61
N PHE A 227 -12.26 -1.90 9.11
CA PHE A 227 -11.17 -1.35 9.93
C PHE A 227 -11.55 0.00 10.55
N ARG A 228 -11.20 0.19 11.83
CA ARG A 228 -11.66 1.36 12.61
C ARG A 228 -10.62 2.47 12.77
N HIS A 229 -9.35 2.19 12.48
CA HIS A 229 -8.23 3.07 12.79
C HIS A 229 -7.67 3.72 11.52
N SER A 230 -7.34 5.00 11.59
CA SER A 230 -6.31 5.59 10.71
C SER A 230 -4.91 5.15 11.16
N LEU A 231 -3.88 5.39 10.33
CA LEU A 231 -2.50 5.06 10.72
C LEU A 231 -2.11 5.75 12.03
N GLY A 232 -2.44 7.03 12.20
CA GLY A 232 -2.16 7.76 13.44
C GLY A 232 -2.86 7.16 14.66
N GLN A 233 -4.13 6.79 14.52
CA GLN A 233 -4.90 6.14 15.58
C GLN A 233 -4.33 4.76 15.95
N LEU A 234 -3.91 3.97 14.96
CA LEU A 234 -3.27 2.68 15.19
C LEU A 234 -1.94 2.83 15.94
N LEU A 235 -1.11 3.81 15.57
CA LEU A 235 0.15 4.10 16.25
C LEU A 235 -0.08 4.54 17.70
N ILE A 236 -1.07 5.41 17.95
CA ILE A 236 -1.46 5.82 19.31
C ILE A 236 -1.96 4.60 20.10
N ALA A 237 -2.80 3.75 19.51
CA ALA A 237 -3.29 2.54 20.16
C ALA A 237 -2.14 1.59 20.54
N LEU A 238 -1.16 1.39 19.65
CA LEU A 238 0.02 0.56 19.92
C LEU A 238 0.94 1.16 20.99
N ALA A 239 1.08 2.49 21.04
CA ALA A 239 1.92 3.18 22.02
C ALA A 239 1.28 3.24 23.41
N CYS A 240 -0.03 3.50 23.49
CA CYS A 240 -0.75 3.69 24.74
C CYS A 240 -1.31 2.38 25.35
N ALA A 241 -1.41 1.29 24.58
CA ALA A 241 -1.88 0.03 25.12
C ALA A 241 -0.85 -0.61 26.07
N VAL A 242 -1.34 -1.11 27.20
CA VAL A 242 -0.53 -1.79 28.23
C VAL A 242 -1.14 -3.15 28.60
N GLY A 243 -0.33 -4.04 29.16
CA GLY A 243 -0.75 -5.33 29.70
C GLY A 243 -1.61 -6.17 28.74
N SER A 244 -2.75 -6.65 29.25
CA SER A 244 -3.71 -7.47 28.49
C SER A 244 -4.25 -6.79 27.24
N ARG A 245 -4.47 -5.46 27.27
CA ARG A 245 -4.95 -4.69 26.11
C ARG A 245 -3.94 -4.69 24.98
N LYS A 246 -2.65 -4.50 25.30
CA LYS A 246 -1.57 -4.57 24.31
C LYS A 246 -1.46 -5.96 23.70
N LYS A 247 -1.53 -7.00 24.53
CA LYS A 247 -1.53 -8.39 24.08
C LYS A 247 -2.71 -8.70 23.16
N ALA A 248 -3.92 -8.27 23.52
CA ALA A 248 -5.11 -8.46 22.70
C ALA A 248 -5.01 -7.73 21.35
N LEU A 249 -4.51 -6.49 21.32
CA LEU A 249 -4.29 -5.75 20.08
C LEU A 249 -3.26 -6.44 19.17
N LEU A 250 -2.10 -6.83 19.72
CA LEU A 250 -1.07 -7.53 18.95
C LEU A 250 -1.52 -8.91 18.45
N CYS A 251 -2.33 -9.63 19.25
CA CYS A 251 -2.95 -10.89 18.85
C CYS A 251 -3.93 -10.67 17.69
N ALA A 252 -4.81 -9.68 17.80
CA ALA A 252 -5.73 -9.33 16.72
C ALA A 252 -5.01 -8.96 15.41
N ILE A 253 -3.91 -8.19 15.49
CA ILE A 253 -3.10 -7.84 14.32
C ILE A 253 -2.48 -9.09 13.69
N ARG A 254 -1.92 -9.98 14.52
CA ARG A 254 -1.35 -11.23 14.04
C ARG A 254 -2.41 -12.10 13.34
N THR A 255 -3.54 -12.31 13.99
CA THR A 255 -4.67 -13.08 13.45
C THR A 255 -5.16 -12.51 12.13
N GLU A 256 -5.26 -11.18 12.02
CA GLU A 256 -5.66 -10.54 10.76
C GLU A 256 -4.63 -10.76 9.65
N PHE A 257 -3.34 -10.61 9.92
CA PHE A 257 -2.30 -10.88 8.92
C PHE A 257 -2.28 -12.34 8.46
N GLU A 258 -2.45 -13.29 9.39
CA GLU A 258 -2.56 -14.71 9.06
C GLU A 258 -3.78 -14.95 8.17
N ALA A 259 -4.94 -14.40 8.51
CA ALA A 259 -6.15 -14.51 7.71
C ALA A 259 -6.02 -13.89 6.32
N GLN A 260 -5.34 -12.75 6.19
CA GLN A 260 -5.06 -12.13 4.88
C GLN A 260 -4.15 -13.02 4.03
N ILE A 261 -3.11 -13.63 4.61
CA ILE A 261 -2.23 -14.58 3.92
C ILE A 261 -3.01 -15.81 3.48
N ASP A 262 -3.84 -16.38 4.36
CA ASP A 262 -4.63 -17.57 4.05
C ASP A 262 -5.65 -17.28 2.94
N ALA A 263 -6.36 -16.15 3.01
CA ALA A 263 -7.29 -15.72 1.99
C ALA A 263 -6.60 -15.50 0.64
N PHE A 264 -5.45 -14.80 0.62
CA PHE A 264 -4.69 -14.54 -0.60
C PHE A 264 -4.15 -15.84 -1.22
N THR A 265 -3.53 -16.70 -0.41
CA THR A 265 -2.90 -17.93 -0.91
C THR A 265 -3.91 -18.96 -1.40
N THR A 266 -5.14 -18.91 -0.87
CA THR A 266 -6.29 -19.69 -1.34
C THR A 266 -6.84 -19.13 -2.64
N ALA A 267 -7.05 -17.81 -2.73
CA ALA A 267 -7.65 -17.18 -3.90
C ALA A 267 -6.69 -17.06 -5.11
N PHE A 268 -5.38 -17.15 -4.90
CA PHE A 268 -4.37 -16.96 -5.94
C PHE A 268 -3.29 -18.06 -5.96
N PRO A 269 -3.63 -19.34 -6.18
CA PRO A 269 -2.69 -20.47 -6.07
C PRO A 269 -1.44 -20.35 -6.96
N GLN A 270 -1.48 -19.52 -8.00
CA GLN A 270 -0.37 -19.19 -8.90
C GLN A 270 0.84 -18.59 -8.17
N TRP A 271 0.68 -18.06 -6.95
CA TRP A 271 1.80 -17.55 -6.14
C TRP A 271 2.94 -18.58 -6.01
N ARG A 272 2.62 -19.88 -5.92
CA ARG A 272 3.63 -20.96 -5.83
C ARG A 272 4.52 -21.03 -7.07
N GLN A 273 3.94 -20.85 -8.26
CA GLN A 273 4.65 -20.89 -9.54
C GLN A 273 5.31 -19.54 -9.90
N ARG A 274 4.93 -18.47 -9.19
CA ARG A 274 5.44 -17.10 -9.41
C ARG A 274 6.52 -16.68 -8.40
N GLY A 275 7.29 -17.64 -7.92
CA GLY A 275 8.44 -17.40 -7.05
C GLY A 275 8.13 -17.34 -5.55
N GLY A 276 6.88 -17.62 -5.14
CA GLY A 276 6.47 -17.65 -3.74
C GLY A 276 5.58 -16.48 -3.34
N LEU A 277 5.33 -16.36 -2.04
CA LEU A 277 4.54 -15.27 -1.47
C LEU A 277 5.37 -13.98 -1.45
N HIS A 278 4.83 -12.90 -1.99
CA HIS A 278 5.44 -11.57 -1.94
C HIS A 278 4.55 -10.64 -1.12
N LEU A 279 5.16 -9.87 -0.22
CA LEU A 279 4.45 -8.98 0.69
C LEU A 279 4.91 -7.53 0.54
N ASP A 280 3.97 -6.63 0.71
CA ASP A 280 4.20 -5.26 1.14
C ASP A 280 3.08 -4.87 2.12
N GLY A 281 2.92 -3.58 2.41
CA GLY A 281 1.93 -3.15 3.38
C GLY A 281 1.36 -1.79 3.06
N HIS A 282 0.04 -1.67 3.21
CA HIS A 282 -0.69 -0.42 3.05
C HIS A 282 -0.19 0.59 4.08
N LEU A 283 0.24 1.76 3.60
CA LEU A 283 0.97 2.76 4.39
C LEU A 283 2.18 2.19 5.17
N HIS A 284 2.76 1.09 4.67
CA HIS A 284 3.92 0.39 5.23
C HIS A 284 3.75 -0.10 6.67
N VAL A 285 2.53 -0.48 7.06
CA VAL A 285 2.21 -0.97 8.42
C VAL A 285 3.09 -2.13 8.87
N HIS A 286 3.56 -2.97 7.94
CA HIS A 286 4.44 -4.12 8.23
C HIS A 286 5.81 -3.72 8.78
N THR A 287 6.20 -2.44 8.65
CA THR A 287 7.47 -1.91 9.18
C THR A 287 7.36 -1.24 10.53
N ILE A 288 6.15 -1.12 11.09
CA ILE A 288 5.93 -0.47 12.39
C ILE A 288 6.75 -1.21 13.47
N PRO A 289 7.65 -0.53 14.21
CA PRO A 289 8.54 -1.19 15.17
C PRO A 289 7.80 -1.96 16.28
N ALA A 290 6.63 -1.48 16.70
CA ALA A 290 5.80 -2.16 17.68
C ALA A 290 5.30 -3.55 17.22
N LEU A 291 5.32 -3.81 15.91
CA LEU A 291 4.92 -5.08 15.30
C LEU A 291 6.10 -6.00 14.99
N ALA A 292 7.35 -5.62 15.32
CA ALA A 292 8.53 -6.38 14.95
C ALA A 292 8.50 -7.85 15.41
N THR A 293 8.03 -8.12 16.64
CA THR A 293 7.90 -9.50 17.15
C THR A 293 6.80 -10.27 16.41
N THR A 294 5.66 -9.63 16.14
CA THR A 294 4.58 -10.22 15.35
C THR A 294 5.06 -10.58 13.95
N MET A 295 5.73 -9.63 13.27
CA MET A 295 6.30 -9.86 11.94
C MET A 295 7.38 -10.93 11.96
N ARG A 296 8.25 -10.99 12.97
CA ARG A 296 9.26 -12.04 13.09
C ARG A 296 8.62 -13.43 13.16
N GLY A 297 7.60 -13.61 13.99
CA GLY A 297 6.86 -14.88 14.09
C GLY A 297 6.17 -15.22 12.77
N LEU A 298 5.45 -14.26 12.19
CA LEU A 298 4.73 -14.44 10.93
C LEU A 298 5.67 -14.83 9.78
N LEU A 299 6.79 -14.14 9.64
CA LEU A 299 7.78 -14.38 8.58
C LEU A 299 8.57 -15.69 8.79
N HIS A 300 8.68 -16.17 10.03
CA HIS A 300 9.26 -17.48 10.32
C HIS A 300 8.30 -18.61 9.95
N GLU A 301 7.02 -18.49 10.31
CA GLU A 301 6.01 -19.53 10.08
C GLU A 301 5.49 -19.56 8.63
N ARG A 302 5.43 -18.39 7.99
CA ARG A 302 4.88 -18.19 6.64
C ARG A 302 5.88 -17.44 5.77
N ALA A 303 7.09 -17.98 5.65
CA ALA A 303 8.23 -17.36 4.98
C ALA A 303 7.89 -16.89 3.55
N PRO A 304 7.75 -15.56 3.32
CA PRO A 304 7.58 -15.04 1.98
C PRO A 304 8.92 -15.06 1.24
N ALA A 305 8.85 -15.13 -0.08
CA ALA A 305 10.03 -14.97 -0.93
C ALA A 305 10.49 -13.52 -1.01
N TYR A 306 9.58 -12.56 -0.82
CA TYR A 306 9.88 -11.13 -0.92
C TYR A 306 9.08 -10.30 0.08
N VAL A 307 9.71 -9.30 0.69
CA VAL A 307 9.03 -8.25 1.46
C VAL A 307 9.56 -6.87 1.05
N ARG A 308 8.67 -5.92 0.74
CA ARG A 308 9.06 -4.54 0.42
C ARG A 308 9.69 -3.83 1.62
N LEU A 309 10.79 -3.13 1.39
CA LEU A 309 11.43 -2.20 2.32
C LEU A 309 11.19 -0.73 1.88
N PRO A 310 10.54 0.11 2.70
CA PRO A 310 10.24 1.51 2.36
C PRO A 310 11.44 2.43 2.62
N ARG A 311 12.54 2.17 1.92
CA ARG A 311 13.79 2.92 2.03
C ARG A 311 13.98 3.83 0.81
N GLU A 312 13.69 5.12 0.96
CA GLU A 312 13.97 6.11 -0.09
C GLU A 312 15.12 7.05 0.35
N PRO A 313 16.18 7.21 -0.47
CA PRO A 313 17.24 8.18 -0.18
C PRO A 313 16.73 9.62 -0.11
N ALA A 314 17.46 10.45 0.64
CA ALA A 314 17.14 11.87 0.74
C ALA A 314 17.26 12.57 -0.63
N HIS A 315 16.21 13.30 -0.99
CA HIS A 315 16.12 14.10 -2.21
C HIS A 315 15.07 15.19 -2.04
N LEU A 316 15.09 16.18 -2.93
CA LEU A 316 14.17 17.32 -2.94
C LEU A 316 13.44 17.37 -4.29
N PRO A 317 12.33 16.63 -4.45
CA PRO A 317 11.53 16.67 -5.65
C PRO A 317 10.69 17.97 -5.71
N PRO A 318 10.25 18.40 -6.90
CA PRO A 318 9.42 19.60 -7.04
C PRO A 318 8.02 19.36 -6.47
N LEU A 319 7.82 19.75 -5.22
CA LEU A 319 6.58 19.68 -4.46
C LEU A 319 6.33 21.03 -3.75
N PRO A 320 5.05 21.40 -3.51
CA PRO A 320 4.73 22.50 -2.60
C PRO A 320 5.39 22.30 -1.23
N ALA A 321 5.82 23.38 -0.57
CA ALA A 321 6.62 23.33 0.66
C ALA A 321 6.01 22.43 1.76
N ALA A 322 4.71 22.52 1.99
CA ALA A 322 4.01 21.68 2.97
C ALA A 322 4.04 20.18 2.60
N GLN A 323 3.87 19.85 1.31
CA GLN A 323 3.93 18.47 0.82
C GLN A 323 5.35 17.91 0.86
N LEU A 324 6.35 18.75 0.57
CA LEU A 324 7.75 18.38 0.68
C LEU A 324 8.15 18.12 2.14
N LEU A 325 7.73 18.99 3.07
CA LEU A 325 8.02 18.82 4.50
C LEU A 325 7.41 17.54 5.04
N THR A 326 6.12 17.31 4.78
CA THR A 326 5.42 16.09 5.20
C THR A 326 6.01 14.83 4.56
N GLY A 327 6.35 14.87 3.27
CA GLY A 327 7.04 13.79 2.57
C GLY A 327 8.42 13.48 3.15
N CYS A 328 9.22 14.51 3.46
CA CYS A 328 10.54 14.35 4.09
C CYS A 328 10.44 13.79 5.51
N ALA A 329 9.48 14.25 6.31
CA ALA A 329 9.24 13.72 7.65
C ALA A 329 8.83 12.24 7.60
N ARG A 330 7.90 11.88 6.69
CA ARG A 330 7.51 10.49 6.44
C ARG A 330 8.70 9.63 6.02
N ARG A 331 9.52 10.12 5.07
CA ARG A 331 10.74 9.43 4.62
C ARG A 331 11.71 9.19 5.78
N ALA A 332 11.96 10.18 6.62
CA ALA A 332 12.85 10.04 7.76
C ALA A 332 12.34 8.99 8.76
N LEU A 333 11.04 9.02 9.08
CA LEU A 333 10.40 8.04 9.96
C LEU A 333 10.53 6.62 9.39
N LEU A 334 10.20 6.42 8.12
CA LEU A 334 10.24 5.11 7.48
C LEU A 334 11.67 4.61 7.22
N ALA A 335 12.65 5.51 7.05
CA ALA A 335 14.05 5.13 7.02
C ALA A 335 14.50 4.54 8.36
N LEU A 336 14.07 5.14 9.49
CA LEU A 336 14.34 4.61 10.83
C LEU A 336 13.68 3.24 11.05
N TRP A 337 12.42 3.09 10.63
CA TRP A 337 11.69 1.82 10.74
C TRP A 337 12.33 0.74 9.86
N SER A 338 12.68 1.09 8.62
CA SER A 338 13.35 0.21 7.67
C SER A 338 14.72 -0.26 8.17
N ALA A 339 15.49 0.60 8.82
CA ALA A 339 16.82 0.24 9.34
C ALA A 339 16.76 -0.88 10.38
N ARG A 340 15.67 -1.00 11.15
CA ARG A 340 15.45 -2.12 12.06
C ARG A 340 14.86 -3.34 11.35
N PHE A 341 13.95 -3.11 10.41
CA PHE A 341 13.24 -4.17 9.72
C PHE A 341 14.15 -4.94 8.73
N VAL A 342 15.11 -4.28 8.08
CA VAL A 342 16.05 -4.94 7.16
C VAL A 342 16.84 -6.06 7.85
N SER A 343 17.28 -5.86 9.09
CA SER A 343 18.00 -6.89 9.85
C SER A 343 17.13 -8.12 10.11
N LEU A 344 15.82 -7.96 10.29
CA LEU A 344 14.88 -9.06 10.43
C LEU A 344 14.77 -9.84 9.13
N LEU A 345 14.63 -9.14 7.99
CA LEU A 345 14.56 -9.78 6.67
C LEU A 345 15.85 -10.51 6.30
N ASP A 346 17.01 -9.89 6.54
CA ASP A 346 18.33 -10.48 6.31
C ASP A 346 18.53 -11.76 7.14
N GLN A 347 18.18 -11.73 8.43
CA GLN A 347 18.25 -12.90 9.33
C GLN A 347 17.32 -14.03 8.88
N ALA A 348 16.16 -13.69 8.33
CA ALA A 348 15.20 -14.65 7.81
C ALA A 348 15.54 -15.13 6.38
N GLY A 349 16.56 -14.57 5.73
CA GLY A 349 16.90 -14.88 4.34
C GLY A 349 15.85 -14.46 3.33
N ILE A 350 15.02 -13.45 3.65
CA ILE A 350 13.91 -12.98 2.83
C ILE A 350 14.40 -11.89 1.88
N ALA A 351 14.09 -12.01 0.58
CA ALA A 351 14.49 -11.00 -0.39
C ALA A 351 13.71 -9.70 -0.20
N HIS A 352 14.34 -8.57 -0.51
CA HIS A 352 13.71 -7.25 -0.48
C HIS A 352 14.36 -6.33 -1.52
N ASN A 353 13.72 -5.20 -1.81
CA ASN A 353 14.32 -4.13 -2.61
C ASN A 353 15.43 -3.42 -1.84
N ASP A 354 16.37 -2.84 -2.57
CA ASP A 354 17.40 -1.98 -2.00
C ASP A 354 16.84 -0.59 -1.69
N PHE A 355 16.02 -0.07 -2.62
CA PHE A 355 15.42 1.25 -2.52
C PHE A 355 13.96 1.27 -3.00
N LEU A 356 13.17 2.16 -2.40
CA LEU A 356 11.83 2.53 -2.83
C LEU A 356 11.88 3.93 -3.45
N CYS A 357 11.13 4.15 -4.52
CA CYS A 357 10.92 5.43 -5.18
C CYS A 357 9.44 5.80 -5.09
N GLY A 358 9.15 7.03 -4.66
CA GLY A 358 7.78 7.59 -4.60
C GLY A 358 7.25 7.84 -3.18
N LEU A 359 8.04 7.59 -2.15
CA LEU A 359 7.62 7.73 -0.76
C LEU A 359 7.41 9.20 -0.35
N VAL A 360 8.34 10.09 -0.74
CA VAL A 360 8.21 11.54 -0.56
C VAL A 360 7.04 12.09 -1.40
N SER A 361 6.76 11.50 -2.55
CA SER A 361 5.68 11.94 -3.45
C SER A 361 4.29 11.59 -2.93
N GLY A 362 4.15 10.56 -2.07
CA GLY A 362 2.94 10.28 -1.29
C GLY A 362 1.65 10.15 -2.11
N GLY A 363 1.70 9.44 -3.25
CA GLY A 363 0.57 9.31 -4.18
C GLY A 363 0.40 10.47 -5.16
N ASN A 364 1.45 11.27 -5.35
CA ASN A 364 1.57 12.30 -6.36
C ASN A 364 2.86 12.14 -7.18
N LEU A 365 3.16 10.91 -7.61
CA LEU A 365 4.35 10.64 -8.42
C LEU A 365 4.19 11.19 -9.84
N THR A 366 5.15 12.01 -10.27
CA THR A 366 5.26 12.47 -11.66
C THR A 366 6.61 12.04 -12.23
N ALA A 367 6.75 12.06 -13.56
CA ALA A 367 8.01 11.67 -14.21
C ALA A 367 9.21 12.49 -13.68
N THR A 368 9.02 13.79 -13.46
CA THR A 368 10.04 14.67 -12.87
C THR A 368 10.41 14.26 -11.44
N ARG A 369 9.42 13.88 -10.62
CA ARG A 369 9.66 13.46 -9.22
C ARG A 369 10.34 12.08 -9.17
N ALA A 370 9.89 11.14 -10.01
CA ALA A 370 10.53 9.84 -10.19
C ALA A 370 12.00 10.01 -10.63
N ALA A 371 12.27 10.89 -11.60
CA ALA A 371 13.63 11.17 -12.05
C ALA A 371 14.52 11.72 -10.93
N LYS A 372 13.99 12.58 -10.04
CA LYS A 372 14.75 13.10 -8.89
C LYS A 372 15.04 12.01 -7.85
N ALA A 373 14.08 11.14 -7.56
CA ALA A 373 14.28 10.01 -6.64
C ALA A 373 15.32 9.02 -7.21
N LEU A 374 15.18 8.62 -8.48
CA LEU A 374 16.12 7.72 -9.15
C LEU A 374 17.54 8.32 -9.25
N ALA A 375 17.67 9.62 -9.54
CA ALA A 375 18.96 10.30 -9.48
C ALA A 375 19.59 10.24 -8.09
N ALA A 376 18.80 10.38 -7.02
CA ALA A 376 19.29 10.27 -5.65
C ALA A 376 19.72 8.85 -5.28
N ILE A 377 19.00 7.84 -5.79
CA ILE A 377 19.35 6.42 -5.65
C ILE A 377 20.67 6.11 -6.37
N ARG A 378 20.86 6.60 -7.61
CA ARG A 378 22.10 6.39 -8.37
C ARG A 378 23.35 6.87 -7.62
N ARG A 379 23.23 7.95 -6.82
CA ARG A 379 24.32 8.48 -6.00
C ARG A 379 24.71 7.60 -4.81
N GLN A 380 23.92 6.58 -4.45
CA GLN A 380 24.22 5.69 -3.32
C GLN A 380 25.36 4.69 -3.62
N SER A 381 25.98 4.75 -4.81
CA SER A 381 27.15 3.93 -5.21
C SER A 381 26.97 2.42 -5.03
N GLN A 382 25.73 1.93 -5.16
CA GLN A 382 25.40 0.51 -5.11
C GLN A 382 25.40 -0.07 -6.53
N THR A 383 26.02 -1.23 -6.72
CA THR A 383 26.08 -1.91 -8.01
C THR A 383 24.74 -2.58 -8.32
N SER A 384 24.10 -2.20 -9.43
CA SER A 384 22.83 -2.75 -9.94
C SER A 384 21.73 -2.93 -8.86
N PRO A 385 21.32 -1.84 -8.17
CA PRO A 385 20.35 -1.93 -7.09
C PRO A 385 18.98 -2.33 -7.63
N LEU A 386 18.23 -3.09 -6.83
CA LEU A 386 16.81 -3.34 -7.04
C LEU A 386 16.00 -2.16 -6.51
N VAL A 387 15.34 -1.44 -7.41
CA VAL A 387 14.52 -0.28 -7.08
C VAL A 387 13.06 -0.60 -7.36
N GLU A 388 12.22 -0.43 -6.35
CA GLU A 388 10.78 -0.50 -6.50
C GLU A 388 10.20 0.92 -6.63
N ILE A 389 9.53 1.20 -7.74
CA ILE A 389 8.82 2.45 -8.01
C ILE A 389 7.37 2.21 -7.61
N MET A 390 6.93 2.87 -6.55
CA MET A 390 5.59 2.75 -6.00
C MET A 390 4.67 3.80 -6.63
N CYS A 391 3.59 3.33 -7.23
CA CYS A 391 2.55 4.14 -7.85
C CYS A 391 1.17 3.81 -7.28
N HIS A 392 0.26 4.77 -7.40
CA HIS A 392 -1.15 4.68 -7.00
C HIS A 392 -2.03 5.18 -8.15
N PRO A 393 -1.99 4.55 -9.33
CA PRO A 393 -2.79 5.00 -10.46
C PRO A 393 -4.28 4.99 -10.13
N GLY A 394 -4.98 5.97 -10.69
CA GLY A 394 -6.42 5.97 -10.80
C GLY A 394 -7.12 6.79 -9.73
N GLY A 395 -8.14 6.20 -9.12
CA GLY A 395 -8.89 6.81 -8.03
C GLY A 395 -10.32 6.34 -8.04
N GLN A 396 -11.12 6.97 -7.20
CA GLN A 396 -12.54 6.73 -7.12
C GLN A 396 -13.27 8.07 -7.16
N LYS A 397 -14.49 8.06 -7.72
CA LYS A 397 -15.36 9.24 -7.78
C LYS A 397 -16.55 9.15 -6.82
N ALA A 398 -17.02 7.94 -6.54
CA ALA A 398 -18.15 7.69 -5.68
C ALA A 398 -17.67 7.37 -4.27
N ASP A 399 -18.32 7.91 -3.25
CA ASP A 399 -18.00 7.55 -1.87
C ASP A 399 -18.28 6.05 -1.63
N ASP A 400 -17.36 5.41 -0.92
CA ASP A 400 -17.51 4.04 -0.44
C ASP A 400 -17.33 4.09 1.09
N PRO A 401 -18.35 3.68 1.87
CA PRO A 401 -18.31 3.77 3.33
C PRO A 401 -17.24 2.87 3.96
N CYS A 402 -16.69 1.91 3.21
CA CYS A 402 -15.59 1.06 3.65
C CYS A 402 -14.20 1.71 3.40
N LEU A 403 -14.15 2.85 2.70
CA LEU A 403 -12.92 3.62 2.47
C LEU A 403 -12.76 4.73 3.50
N ARG A 404 -11.68 4.68 4.27
CA ARG A 404 -11.38 5.69 5.29
C ARG A 404 -10.54 6.83 4.75
N HIS A 405 -9.54 6.56 3.92
CA HIS A 405 -8.73 7.60 3.29
C HIS A 405 -9.39 8.13 2.00
N SER A 406 -10.68 8.46 2.05
CA SER A 406 -11.45 8.93 0.89
C SER A 406 -10.77 10.10 0.18
N ALA A 407 -10.20 11.06 0.92
CA ALA A 407 -9.47 12.18 0.34
C ALA A 407 -8.27 11.77 -0.54
N PHE A 408 -7.62 10.64 -0.21
CA PHE A 408 -6.52 10.09 -1.02
C PHE A 408 -7.04 9.46 -2.32
N TYR A 409 -8.11 8.67 -2.23
CA TYR A 409 -8.71 7.99 -3.40
C TYR A 409 -9.44 8.94 -4.35
N HIS A 410 -9.94 10.08 -3.85
CA HIS A 410 -10.52 11.16 -4.65
C HIS A 410 -9.48 12.17 -5.16
N SER A 411 -8.20 12.02 -4.79
CA SER A 411 -7.17 13.01 -5.12
C SER A 411 -6.92 13.08 -6.62
N PRO A 412 -6.87 14.28 -7.24
CA PRO A 412 -6.43 14.46 -8.61
C PRO A 412 -5.00 13.93 -8.86
N ALA A 413 -4.18 13.84 -7.81
CA ALA A 413 -2.82 13.34 -7.91
C ALA A 413 -2.74 11.89 -8.40
N ARG A 414 -3.69 11.03 -8.01
CA ARG A 414 -3.74 9.64 -8.49
C ARG A 414 -4.09 9.54 -9.98
N HIS A 415 -4.90 10.49 -10.49
CA HIS A 415 -5.16 10.61 -11.93
C HIS A 415 -3.90 11.05 -12.68
N VAL A 416 -3.11 11.96 -12.09
CA VAL A 416 -1.80 12.34 -12.65
C VAL A 416 -0.86 11.14 -12.72
N GLU A 417 -0.83 10.28 -11.69
CA GLU A 417 -0.03 9.05 -11.73
C GLU A 417 -0.48 8.09 -12.84
N LYS A 418 -1.81 7.91 -13.00
CA LYS A 418 -2.36 7.11 -14.10
C LYS A 418 -1.94 7.67 -15.45
N THR A 419 -2.09 8.97 -15.68
CA THR A 419 -1.68 9.63 -16.92
C THR A 419 -0.19 9.43 -17.19
N MET A 420 0.67 9.66 -16.20
CA MET A 420 2.12 9.44 -16.31
C MET A 420 2.50 8.00 -16.69
N LEU A 421 1.72 7.01 -16.22
CA LEU A 421 1.93 5.60 -16.55
C LEU A 421 1.47 5.26 -17.98
N LEU A 422 0.44 5.94 -18.50
CA LEU A 422 -0.16 5.66 -19.81
C LEU A 422 0.46 6.49 -20.94
N ASP A 423 0.93 7.71 -20.67
CA ASP A 423 1.47 8.64 -21.68
C ASP A 423 2.94 8.37 -22.04
N GLY A 424 3.57 7.37 -21.42
CA GLY A 424 4.96 6.99 -21.66
C GLY A 424 6.01 7.86 -20.94
N SER A 425 5.60 8.88 -20.18
CA SER A 425 6.50 9.78 -19.46
C SER A 425 7.36 9.03 -18.45
N LEU A 426 6.77 8.10 -17.68
CA LEU A 426 7.56 7.28 -16.76
C LEU A 426 8.53 6.37 -17.53
N SER A 427 8.08 5.71 -18.60
CA SER A 427 8.93 4.85 -19.43
C SER A 427 10.15 5.59 -19.98
N ALA A 428 9.99 6.85 -20.39
CA ALA A 428 11.09 7.70 -20.83
C ALA A 428 12.12 7.98 -19.72
N VAL A 429 11.66 8.12 -18.48
CA VAL A 429 12.55 8.24 -17.31
C VAL A 429 13.26 6.92 -17.04
N LEU A 430 12.54 5.79 -16.97
CA LEU A 430 13.10 4.48 -16.62
C LEU A 430 14.26 4.09 -17.56
N ARG A 431 14.11 4.34 -18.87
CA ARG A 431 15.17 4.08 -19.89
C ARG A 431 16.53 4.73 -19.58
N ARG A 432 16.56 5.79 -18.76
CA ARG A 432 17.81 6.49 -18.37
C ARG A 432 18.51 5.85 -17.16
N TYR A 433 17.83 4.98 -16.42
CA TYR A 433 18.30 4.45 -15.14
C TYR A 433 18.43 2.93 -15.12
N GLY A 434 17.64 2.21 -15.91
CA GLY A 434 17.65 0.75 -15.88
C GLY A 434 16.53 0.11 -16.70
N GLN A 435 16.39 -1.20 -16.53
CA GLN A 435 15.35 -1.97 -17.20
C GLN A 435 14.34 -2.53 -16.19
N PRO A 436 13.04 -2.55 -16.51
CA PRO A 436 12.06 -3.28 -15.74
C PRO A 436 12.45 -4.77 -15.62
N CYS A 437 12.29 -5.33 -14.42
CA CYS A 437 12.48 -6.76 -14.19
C CYS A 437 11.43 -7.55 -14.98
N ALA A 438 11.85 -8.65 -15.59
CA ALA A 438 10.93 -9.66 -16.10
C ALA A 438 10.60 -10.63 -14.97
N PHE A 439 9.31 -10.81 -14.69
CA PHE A 439 8.84 -11.89 -13.83
C PHE A 439 8.33 -12.98 -14.75
N ALA A 440 9.02 -14.11 -14.87
CA ALA A 440 8.48 -15.25 -15.58
C ALA A 440 7.81 -16.18 -14.57
N ALA A 441 6.60 -16.67 -14.89
CA ALA A 441 6.10 -17.87 -14.23
C ALA A 441 7.10 -19.00 -14.50
N ALA A 442 7.49 -19.76 -13.48
CA ALA A 442 8.26 -20.98 -13.71
C ALA A 442 7.46 -21.86 -14.68
N LYS A 443 8.10 -22.38 -15.74
CA LYS A 443 7.45 -23.37 -16.62
C LYS A 443 6.97 -24.50 -15.71
N ALA A 444 5.69 -24.83 -15.77
CA ALA A 444 5.17 -26.02 -15.11
C ALA A 444 5.92 -27.22 -15.71
N SER A 445 6.80 -27.80 -14.90
CA SER A 445 7.52 -29.04 -15.17
C SER A 445 6.63 -30.24 -14.89
#